data_AF-A0A317JLV9-F1
#
_entry.id   AF-A0A317JLV9-F1
#
_cell.length_a   1.000
_cell.length_b   1.000
_cell.length_c   1.000
_cell.angle_alpha   90.00
_cell.angle_beta   90.00
_cell.angle_gamma   90.00
#
_symmetry.space_group_name_H-M   'P 1'
#
loop_
_entity.id
_entity.type
_entity.pdbx_description
1 polymer ?
#
loop_
_entity_poly.entity_id
_entity_poly.type
_entity_poly.pdbx_seq_one_letter_code
_entity_poly.pdbx_strand_id
1 'polypeptide(L)'
;IIRDEVQRMMASVAKLYSQTLLPELRKNKIHLLAASELSEAEKEWAKQYFKKNVFPVLTPLAVDPGHPFPFISNLSTSLGLTLRHPSPVASAETFFARVKIPQVLPPWVRLETGDPVGVNGAAQGGGVYRFVSLMDIVRENLASLFPAMEVVDVMAFRVTRNAEVSHDEEDAEDLVELIEEELRLRRFAEVVRLVHGPHPNAEIMRVLLGALELSPDDVYEHAELLDYTSFGPILDLPFPDLKFPAWTPVIPPQFIDSDGEAFFSSLRLSDHLVHHPYESFSGTVEKMIRLASEDPKVLAIKMTLYRMGDNNAFVKSLIAAAEKGKQVVCLVEVKARFDEERNLFWAQELENAGVHVVYGIMGLKTHAKTALVVRREADGLRCYAHFGTGNYNSTTSRLYTDLGLLTTHPELTEDLVEFFHYLTGRSLKQEYRRLLIAPVNMFSRFRSLIDREAELAKAGKPAAIFAKMNNMEENDIGLSLYRASQAGVPIDLVVRGFCSLRPGLPKLSENLRVFSVVGRYLEHGRLFYFRNGAEDPIDGEFFIGSADWMYRNLHGRVECVVPILGRAQREKIWELIQLHLNDRRQTWDMKGDGSYIQRQQDEVGIQQTLMNMTKLRAVQLEEEAPT
;
A
#
# COMPACT_ATOMS: atom_id res chain seq x y z
N ILE A 1 21.41 -11.80 11.89
CA ILE A 1 20.53 -12.26 10.78
C ILE A 1 19.79 -11.10 10.11
N ILE A 2 18.80 -10.45 10.74
CA ILE A 2 18.02 -9.36 10.08
C ILE A 2 18.94 -8.22 9.60
N ARG A 3 19.79 -7.70 10.50
CA ARG A 3 20.76 -6.66 10.18
C ARG A 3 21.64 -7.03 8.99
N ASP A 4 22.19 -8.25 9.00
CA ASP A 4 23.11 -8.74 7.96
C ASP A 4 22.41 -8.83 6.59
N GLU A 5 21.15 -9.26 6.56
CA GLU A 5 20.35 -9.30 5.32
C GLU A 5 20.03 -7.89 4.83
N VAL A 6 19.63 -6.97 5.72
CA VAL A 6 19.37 -5.56 5.37
C VAL A 6 20.63 -4.91 4.79
N GLN A 7 21.80 -5.12 5.41
CA GLN A 7 23.07 -4.60 4.90
C GLN A 7 23.40 -5.17 3.51
N ARG A 8 23.22 -6.48 3.29
CA ARG A 8 23.41 -7.10 1.96
C ARG A 8 22.45 -6.55 0.90
N MET A 9 21.19 -6.34 1.26
CA MET A 9 20.19 -5.74 0.38
C MET A 9 20.55 -4.30 0.04
N MET A 10 20.93 -3.49 1.03
CA MET A 10 21.32 -2.10 0.82
C MET A 10 22.59 -1.97 -0.02
N ALA A 11 23.57 -2.85 0.15
CA ALA A 11 24.74 -2.91 -0.73
C ALA A 11 24.36 -3.24 -2.18
N SER A 12 23.39 -4.14 -2.38
CA SER A 12 22.86 -4.48 -3.70
C SER A 12 22.12 -3.30 -4.35
N VAL A 13 21.31 -2.57 -3.57
CA VAL A 13 20.63 -1.34 -4.01
C VAL A 13 21.63 -0.26 -4.41
N ALA A 14 22.67 -0.05 -3.60
CA ALA A 14 23.75 0.90 -3.90
C ALA A 14 24.45 0.55 -5.22
N LYS A 15 24.82 -0.73 -5.40
CA LYS A 15 25.45 -1.21 -6.64
C LYS A 15 24.53 -1.01 -7.85
N LEU A 16 23.25 -1.34 -7.74
CA LEU A 16 22.27 -1.12 -8.81
C LEU A 16 22.16 0.37 -9.17
N TYR A 17 22.12 1.23 -8.15
CA TYR A 17 22.05 2.67 -8.35
C TYR A 17 23.27 3.22 -9.11
N SER A 18 24.49 2.95 -8.64
CA SER A 18 25.69 3.56 -9.22
C SER A 18 26.17 2.88 -10.50
N GLN A 19 26.04 1.56 -10.61
CA GLN A 19 26.58 0.80 -11.75
C GLN A 19 25.56 0.59 -12.88
N THR A 20 24.27 0.80 -12.63
CA THR A 20 23.23 0.58 -13.64
C THR A 20 22.34 1.80 -13.83
N LEU A 21 21.67 2.28 -12.79
CA LEU A 21 20.68 3.35 -12.94
C LEU A 21 21.32 4.68 -13.36
N LEU A 22 22.40 5.12 -12.70
CA LEU A 22 23.08 6.37 -13.05
C LEU A 22 23.62 6.36 -14.50
N PRO A 23 24.34 5.31 -14.96
CA PRO A 23 24.74 5.21 -16.37
C PRO A 23 23.57 5.24 -17.36
N GLU A 24 22.49 4.51 -17.10
CA GLU A 24 21.33 4.48 -18.00
C GLU A 24 20.57 5.82 -18.03
N LEU A 25 20.44 6.51 -16.89
CA LEU A 25 19.89 7.86 -16.85
C LEU A 25 20.75 8.84 -17.67
N ARG A 26 22.08 8.78 -17.53
CA ARG A 26 23.01 9.63 -18.30
C ARG A 26 22.91 9.38 -19.81
N LYS A 27 22.81 8.12 -20.26
CA LYS A 27 22.56 7.78 -21.67
C LYS A 27 21.27 8.40 -22.21
N ASN A 28 20.26 8.52 -21.35
CA ASN A 28 18.97 9.15 -21.63
C ASN A 28 18.94 10.65 -21.32
N LYS A 29 20.10 11.31 -21.20
CA LYS A 29 20.25 12.76 -20.97
C LYS A 29 19.65 13.24 -19.63
N ILE A 30 19.57 12.37 -18.63
CA ILE A 30 19.17 12.69 -17.26
C ILE A 30 20.42 12.56 -16.38
N HIS A 31 20.91 13.67 -15.88
CA HIS A 31 22.15 13.76 -15.11
C HIS A 31 21.82 14.10 -13.66
N LEU A 32 22.08 13.15 -12.75
CA LEU A 32 22.13 13.41 -11.31
C LEU A 32 23.59 13.70 -10.97
N LEU A 33 23.87 14.94 -10.61
CA LEU A 33 25.21 15.48 -10.45
C LEU A 33 25.57 15.60 -8.98
N ALA A 34 26.79 15.22 -8.64
CA ALA A 34 27.44 15.65 -7.41
C ALA A 34 27.82 17.13 -7.51
N ALA A 35 27.98 17.81 -6.36
CA ALA A 35 28.42 19.21 -6.32
C ALA A 35 29.74 19.45 -7.07
N SER A 36 30.65 18.47 -7.05
CA SER A 36 31.93 18.51 -7.76
C SER A 36 31.81 18.43 -9.29
N GLU A 37 30.67 17.95 -9.82
CA GLU A 37 30.40 17.84 -11.26
C GLU A 37 29.71 19.08 -11.83
N LEU A 38 29.39 20.07 -10.98
CA LEU A 38 28.79 21.34 -11.40
C LEU A 38 29.84 22.24 -12.06
N SER A 39 29.48 22.86 -13.19
CA SER A 39 30.23 23.98 -13.76
C SER A 39 30.16 25.21 -12.85
N GLU A 40 31.08 26.16 -13.02
CA GLU A 40 31.09 27.39 -12.21
C GLU A 40 29.79 28.21 -12.34
N ALA A 41 29.19 28.23 -13.54
CA ALA A 41 27.88 28.86 -13.75
C ALA A 41 26.76 28.15 -12.97
N GLU A 42 26.78 26.81 -12.91
CA GLU A 42 25.82 26.01 -12.14
C GLU A 42 26.01 26.17 -10.64
N LYS A 43 27.26 26.25 -10.16
CA LYS A 43 27.56 26.53 -8.75
C LYS A 43 27.01 27.89 -8.33
N GLU A 44 27.23 28.93 -9.14
CA GLU A 44 26.69 30.26 -8.86
C GLU A 44 25.15 30.27 -8.91
N TRP A 45 24.54 29.59 -9.88
CA TRP A 45 23.09 29.43 -9.92
C TRP A 45 22.55 28.71 -8.69
N ALA A 46 23.17 27.59 -8.29
CA ALA A 46 22.76 26.82 -7.12
C ALA A 46 22.88 27.63 -5.82
N LYS A 47 23.91 28.48 -5.71
CA LYS A 47 24.09 29.43 -4.61
C LYS A 47 23.00 30.50 -4.59
N GLN A 48 22.59 31.04 -5.74
CA GLN A 48 21.48 31.99 -5.82
C GLN A 48 20.14 31.32 -5.48
N TYR A 49 19.91 30.12 -6.00
CA TYR A 49 18.75 29.30 -5.66
C TYR A 49 18.69 29.03 -4.16
N PHE A 50 19.83 28.66 -3.55
CA PHE A 50 19.94 28.49 -2.10
C PHE A 50 19.50 29.74 -1.36
N LYS A 51 20.11 30.90 -1.64
CA LYS A 51 19.80 32.16 -0.94
C LYS A 51 18.32 32.55 -1.05
N LYS A 52 17.71 32.35 -2.22
CA LYS A 52 16.35 32.77 -2.50
C LYS A 52 15.29 31.80 -1.97
N ASN A 53 15.49 30.49 -2.17
CA ASN A 53 14.43 29.49 -1.98
C ASN A 53 14.69 28.55 -0.81
N VAL A 54 15.96 28.32 -0.43
CA VAL A 54 16.32 27.32 0.58
C VAL A 54 16.67 27.98 1.92
N PHE A 55 17.53 29.00 1.91
CA PHE A 55 18.00 29.69 3.10
C PHE A 55 16.85 30.19 4.01
N PRO A 56 15.76 30.80 3.49
CA PRO A 56 14.68 31.32 4.35
C PRO A 56 13.90 30.24 5.10
N VAL A 57 13.96 28.97 4.66
CA VAL A 57 13.24 27.85 5.30
C VAL A 57 14.14 26.98 6.17
N LEU A 58 15.45 27.27 6.21
CA LEU A 58 16.38 26.55 7.08
C LEU A 58 16.44 27.17 8.47
N THR A 59 16.56 26.31 9.47
CA THR A 59 16.81 26.72 10.85
C THR A 59 18.00 25.91 11.37
N PRO A 60 19.19 26.51 11.47
CA PRO A 60 20.34 25.86 12.09
C PRO A 60 20.11 25.75 13.61
N LEU A 61 20.42 24.59 14.20
CA LEU A 61 20.27 24.33 15.62
C LEU A 61 21.63 23.95 16.21
N ALA A 62 22.24 24.86 16.96
CA ALA A 62 23.46 24.57 17.72
C ALA A 62 23.11 23.88 19.06
N VAL A 63 24.00 23.01 19.53
CA VAL A 63 23.87 22.29 20.80
C VAL A 63 24.97 22.73 21.74
N ASP A 64 24.58 23.22 22.91
CA ASP A 64 25.45 23.71 23.98
C ASP A 64 24.75 23.54 25.36
N PRO A 65 25.38 23.84 26.50
CA PRO A 65 24.75 23.68 27.82
C PRO A 65 23.44 24.47 28.01
N GLY A 66 23.24 25.57 27.29
CA GLY A 66 22.00 26.35 27.28
C GLY A 66 20.99 25.91 26.21
N HIS A 67 21.43 25.15 25.20
CA HIS A 67 20.62 24.65 24.09
C HIS A 67 20.73 23.13 23.98
N PRO A 68 19.80 22.35 24.59
CA PRO A 68 19.88 20.89 24.59
C PRO A 68 19.74 20.33 23.18
N PHE A 69 20.15 19.08 23.02
CA PHE A 69 20.11 18.38 21.73
C PHE A 69 18.68 18.39 21.14
N PRO A 70 18.51 18.86 19.88
CA PRO A 70 17.18 19.10 19.34
C PRO A 70 16.47 17.81 18.93
N PHE A 71 15.14 17.82 19.04
CA PHE A 71 14.31 16.75 18.52
C PHE A 71 14.54 16.51 17.00
N ILE A 72 14.76 15.25 16.61
CA ILE A 72 14.95 14.84 15.21
C ILE A 72 13.71 14.13 14.68
N SER A 73 13.04 14.69 13.66
CA SER A 73 11.84 14.11 13.05
C SER A 73 12.13 12.74 12.42
N ASN A 74 11.15 11.82 12.49
CA ASN A 74 11.24 10.50 11.86
C ASN A 74 11.52 10.61 10.35
N LEU A 75 12.40 9.75 9.82
CA LEU A 75 12.81 9.70 8.42
C LEU A 75 13.32 11.04 7.88
N SER A 76 13.75 11.97 8.73
CA SER A 76 14.33 13.24 8.27
C SER A 76 15.81 13.09 7.98
N THR A 77 16.23 13.54 6.80
CA THR A 77 17.64 13.71 6.45
C THR A 77 18.15 15.02 7.07
N SER A 78 19.30 14.96 7.73
CA SER A 78 19.94 16.10 8.39
C SER A 78 21.45 16.11 8.12
N LEU A 79 22.06 17.28 8.26
CA LEU A 79 23.51 17.47 8.33
C LEU A 79 23.86 17.75 9.78
N GLY A 80 24.74 16.93 10.35
CA GLY A 80 25.46 17.20 11.60
C GLY A 80 26.75 17.92 11.27
N LEU A 81 27.10 18.91 12.09
CA LEU A 81 28.20 19.83 11.86
C LEU A 81 29.03 19.95 13.13
N THR A 82 30.35 20.00 12.95
CA THR A 82 31.28 20.45 13.99
C THR A 82 31.66 21.89 13.68
N LEU A 83 31.31 22.81 14.57
CA LEU A 83 31.62 24.24 14.46
C LEU A 83 32.75 24.62 15.41
N ARG A 84 33.61 25.53 14.97
CA ARG A 84 34.67 26.10 15.80
C ARG A 84 34.64 27.62 15.72
N HIS A 85 34.90 28.28 16.84
CA HIS A 85 35.07 29.73 16.86
C HIS A 85 36.44 30.11 16.27
N PRO A 86 36.54 31.09 15.35
CA PRO A 86 37.77 31.40 14.62
C PRO A 86 38.84 32.11 15.46
N SER A 87 38.50 32.65 16.63
CA SER A 87 39.48 33.31 17.51
C SER A 87 40.35 32.29 18.26
N PRO A 88 41.68 32.34 18.15
CA PRO A 88 42.59 31.47 18.91
C PRO A 88 42.61 31.76 20.43
N VAL A 89 41.98 32.85 20.88
CA VAL A 89 41.90 33.25 22.30
C VAL A 89 40.62 32.72 22.97
N ALA A 90 39.58 32.45 22.18
CA ALA A 90 38.33 31.84 22.65
C ALA A 90 38.36 30.35 22.27
N SER A 91 38.84 29.53 23.22
CA SER A 91 38.78 28.06 23.30
C SER A 91 38.85 27.25 21.99
N ALA A 92 39.74 26.24 21.95
CA ALA A 92 39.73 25.14 20.96
C ALA A 92 38.46 24.26 21.00
N GLU A 93 37.38 24.76 21.61
CA GLU A 93 36.13 24.06 21.85
C GLU A 93 35.32 24.00 20.56
N THR A 94 34.88 22.78 20.24
CA THR A 94 34.01 22.48 19.12
C THR A 94 32.57 22.38 19.60
N PHE A 95 31.63 22.83 18.77
CA PHE A 95 30.20 22.77 19.04
C PHE A 95 29.51 21.92 17.99
N PHE A 96 28.57 21.09 18.41
CA PHE A 96 27.72 20.37 17.47
C PHE A 96 26.59 21.28 16.99
N ALA A 97 26.34 21.30 15.69
CA ALA A 97 25.14 21.92 15.12
C ALA A 97 24.45 20.97 14.15
N ARG A 98 23.14 21.15 14.00
CA ARG A 98 22.30 20.40 13.08
C ARG A 98 21.60 21.33 12.10
N VAL A 99 21.58 20.92 10.84
CA VAL A 99 20.73 21.51 9.81
C VAL A 99 19.82 20.43 9.23
N LYS A 100 18.51 20.57 9.40
CA LYS A 100 17.51 19.66 8.82
C LYS A 100 17.31 19.99 7.33
N ILE A 101 17.36 18.99 6.46
CA ILE A 101 16.99 19.19 5.05
C ILE A 101 15.45 19.30 4.96
N PRO A 102 14.90 20.40 4.40
CA PRO A 102 13.47 20.65 4.41
C PRO A 102 12.74 19.74 3.41
N GLN A 103 11.74 19.01 3.89
CA GLN A 103 10.92 18.10 3.06
C GLN A 103 9.90 18.83 2.18
N VAL A 104 9.62 20.10 2.48
CA VAL A 104 8.70 20.94 1.70
C VAL A 104 9.29 21.35 0.34
N LEU A 105 10.60 21.20 0.16
CA LEU A 105 11.31 21.46 -1.09
C LEU A 105 11.63 20.14 -1.80
N PRO A 106 11.70 20.13 -3.14
CA PRO A 106 12.04 18.92 -3.88
C PRO A 106 13.46 18.45 -3.53
N PRO A 107 13.67 17.16 -3.26
CA PRO A 107 14.99 16.63 -2.85
C PRO A 107 16.03 16.65 -3.97
N TRP A 108 15.58 16.78 -5.22
CA TRP A 108 16.41 16.99 -6.41
C TRP A 108 15.99 18.30 -7.09
N VAL A 109 16.93 19.22 -7.23
CA VAL A 109 16.71 20.54 -7.84
C VAL A 109 17.25 20.52 -9.26
N ARG A 110 16.40 20.84 -10.23
CA ARG A 110 16.80 20.97 -11.63
C ARG A 110 17.60 22.27 -11.83
N LEU A 111 18.76 22.18 -12.47
CA LEU A 111 19.58 23.33 -12.84
C LEU A 111 18.99 24.02 -14.08
N GLU A 112 18.86 25.35 -14.04
CA GLU A 112 18.25 26.15 -15.12
C GLU A 112 19.30 26.94 -15.96
N THR A 113 20.53 26.45 -16.03
CA THR A 113 21.66 27.20 -16.63
C THR A 113 21.91 26.95 -18.13
N GLY A 114 20.95 26.39 -18.88
CA GLY A 114 21.08 26.17 -20.33
C GLY A 114 19.80 25.71 -21.04
N ASP A 115 19.53 26.36 -22.18
CA ASP A 115 18.33 26.43 -23.04
C ASP A 115 16.99 26.80 -22.36
N PRO A 116 16.27 27.84 -22.85
CA PRO A 116 15.00 28.25 -22.29
C PRO A 116 13.99 27.11 -22.46
N VAL A 117 13.52 26.58 -21.34
CA VAL A 117 12.34 25.72 -21.33
C VAL A 117 11.17 26.60 -21.74
N GLY A 118 10.55 26.31 -22.89
CA GLY A 118 9.31 26.97 -23.27
C GLY A 118 8.27 26.83 -22.15
N VAL A 119 7.31 27.74 -22.12
CA VAL A 119 6.27 27.94 -21.08
C VAL A 119 5.47 26.68 -20.69
N ASN A 120 5.69 25.53 -21.36
CA ASN A 120 5.01 24.26 -21.15
C ASN A 120 5.92 23.11 -20.64
N GLY A 121 7.09 23.38 -20.07
CA GLY A 121 7.90 22.37 -19.36
C GLY A 121 8.63 21.33 -20.24
N ALA A 122 8.36 21.29 -21.55
CA ALA A 122 9.13 20.53 -22.52
C ALA A 122 10.36 21.34 -22.94
N ALA A 123 11.55 20.76 -22.81
CA ALA A 123 12.71 21.24 -23.53
C ALA A 123 12.40 21.11 -25.03
N GLN A 124 12.13 22.23 -25.70
CA GLN A 124 12.05 22.23 -27.16
C GLN A 124 13.46 21.93 -27.68
N GLY A 125 13.66 20.71 -28.18
CA GLY A 125 14.91 20.30 -28.82
C GLY A 125 15.96 19.69 -27.88
N GLY A 126 15.80 18.41 -27.54
CA GLY A 126 16.93 17.53 -27.21
C GLY A 126 17.84 17.88 -26.01
N GLY A 127 17.45 18.82 -25.15
CA GLY A 127 18.21 19.30 -24.00
C GLY A 127 18.47 18.25 -22.92
N VAL A 128 19.51 18.47 -22.12
CA VAL A 128 19.93 17.59 -21.01
C VAL A 128 19.25 18.03 -19.72
N TYR A 129 18.61 17.10 -19.01
CA TYR A 129 18.05 17.35 -17.69
C TYR A 129 19.13 17.15 -16.64
N ARG A 130 19.48 18.22 -15.92
CA ARG A 130 20.57 18.20 -14.93
C ARG A 130 20.00 18.53 -13.56
N PHE A 131 20.29 17.68 -12.58
CA PHE A 131 19.82 17.80 -11.22
C PHE A 131 20.99 17.77 -10.25
N VAL A 132 20.86 18.51 -9.15
CA VAL A 132 21.73 18.40 -7.97
C VAL A 132 20.84 18.13 -6.76
N SER A 133 21.34 17.37 -5.79
CA SER A 133 20.56 17.09 -4.58
C SER A 133 20.40 18.36 -3.75
N LEU A 134 19.23 18.55 -3.14
CA LEU A 134 18.99 19.66 -2.21
C LEU A 134 19.96 19.61 -1.02
N MET A 135 20.31 18.41 -0.58
CA MET A 135 21.29 18.19 0.48
C MET A 135 22.66 18.75 0.11
N ASP A 136 23.13 18.54 -1.11
CA ASP A 136 24.43 19.07 -1.57
C ASP A 136 24.38 20.58 -1.73
N ILE A 137 23.27 21.15 -2.25
CA ILE A 137 23.08 22.61 -2.28
C ILE A 137 23.23 23.20 -0.87
N VAL A 138 22.58 22.59 0.14
CA VAL A 138 22.70 23.05 1.53
C VAL A 138 24.12 22.88 2.04
N ARG A 139 24.76 21.73 1.80
CA ARG A 139 26.13 21.41 2.23
C ARG A 139 27.15 22.43 1.71
N GLU A 140 27.11 22.76 0.42
CA GLU A 140 28.03 23.73 -0.20
C GLU A 140 27.83 25.17 0.31
N ASN A 141 26.69 25.48 0.93
CA ASN A 141 26.34 26.82 1.38
C ASN A 141 26.27 26.95 2.92
N LEU A 142 26.75 25.95 3.67
CA LEU A 142 26.70 25.93 5.14
C LEU A 142 27.32 27.17 5.80
N ALA A 143 28.39 27.73 5.24
CA ALA A 143 29.04 28.93 5.76
C ALA A 143 28.09 30.14 5.84
N SER A 144 27.06 30.19 4.99
CA SER A 144 26.06 31.26 5.04
C SER A 144 25.12 31.15 6.25
N LEU A 145 24.93 29.93 6.79
CA LEU A 145 24.08 29.67 7.97
C LEU A 145 24.79 29.96 9.29
N PHE A 146 26.14 29.95 9.29
CA PHE A 146 26.96 30.13 10.48
C PHE A 146 27.99 31.26 10.26
N PRO A 147 27.54 32.53 10.15
CA PRO A 147 28.44 33.65 9.93
C PRO A 147 29.45 33.75 11.09
N ALA A 148 30.71 34.04 10.74
CA ALA A 148 31.83 34.15 11.70
C ALA A 148 32.17 32.88 12.50
N MET A 149 31.65 31.71 12.12
CA MET A 149 32.07 30.41 12.63
C MET A 149 32.78 29.60 11.53
N GLU A 150 33.70 28.75 11.93
CA GLU A 150 34.34 27.78 11.04
C GLU A 150 33.56 26.46 11.07
N VAL A 151 33.13 25.97 9.91
CA VAL A 151 32.57 24.62 9.76
C VAL A 151 33.74 23.65 9.56
N VAL A 152 34.06 22.87 10.58
CA VAL A 152 35.22 21.96 10.61
C VAL A 152 34.90 20.65 9.90
N ASP A 153 33.74 20.08 10.22
CA ASP A 153 33.29 18.81 9.68
C ASP A 153 31.79 18.85 9.40
N VAL A 154 31.37 18.05 8.42
CA VAL A 154 29.98 17.83 8.07
C VAL A 154 29.72 16.35 7.85
N MET A 155 28.64 15.85 8.41
CA MET A 155 28.20 14.48 8.21
C MET A 155 26.70 14.44 7.96
N ALA A 156 26.29 13.82 6.86
CA ALA A 156 24.86 13.58 6.60
C ALA A 156 24.38 12.34 7.33
N PHE A 157 23.19 12.42 7.92
CA PHE A 157 22.56 11.31 8.62
C PHE A 157 21.04 11.36 8.50
N ARG A 158 20.40 10.21 8.71
CA ARG A 158 18.94 10.05 8.70
C ARG A 158 18.54 9.12 9.84
N VAL A 159 17.50 9.46 10.57
CA VAL A 159 17.00 8.65 11.69
C VAL A 159 15.69 7.96 11.35
N THR A 160 15.47 6.78 11.90
CA THR A 160 14.17 6.10 11.93
C THR A 160 13.72 5.98 13.39
N ARG A 161 12.50 6.39 13.69
CA ARG A 161 11.87 6.26 15.00
C ARG A 161 10.90 5.09 15.02
N ASN A 162 10.70 4.54 16.21
CA ASN A 162 9.66 3.56 16.42
C ASN A 162 8.29 4.19 16.09
N ALA A 163 7.41 3.39 15.51
CA ALA A 163 6.06 3.79 15.17
C ALA A 163 5.04 3.42 16.25
N GLU A 164 5.41 2.55 17.20
CA GLU A 164 4.52 2.04 18.26
C GLU A 164 4.82 2.73 19.59
N VAL A 165 3.86 3.50 20.08
CA VAL A 165 3.70 3.81 21.50
C VAL A 165 2.55 2.91 21.92
N SER A 166 2.77 1.96 22.83
CA SER A 166 1.66 1.15 23.36
C SER A 166 1.13 1.83 24.62
N HIS A 167 -0.17 2.03 24.69
CA HIS A 167 -0.91 2.23 25.95
C HIS A 167 -1.77 1.00 26.19
N ASP A 168 -1.96 0.64 27.46
CA ASP A 168 -2.87 -0.42 27.85
C ASP A 168 -4.31 0.01 27.51
N GLU A 169 -4.92 -0.70 26.56
CA GLU A 169 -6.22 -0.38 25.97
C GLU A 169 -7.41 -0.66 26.91
N GLU A 170 -7.16 -1.18 28.11
CA GLU A 170 -8.20 -1.70 29.01
C GLU A 170 -8.94 -0.61 29.81
N ASP A 171 -8.43 0.63 29.88
CA ASP A 171 -8.94 1.69 30.78
C ASP A 171 -9.47 2.98 30.11
N ALA A 172 -9.57 3.05 28.77
CA ALA A 172 -10.01 4.28 28.08
C ALA A 172 -11.52 4.30 27.79
N GLU A 173 -12.24 5.29 28.33
CA GLU A 173 -13.67 5.52 28.06
C GLU A 173 -13.95 6.13 26.67
N ASP A 174 -12.97 6.82 26.06
CA ASP A 174 -13.06 7.42 24.71
C ASP A 174 -11.86 7.05 23.82
N LEU A 175 -12.14 6.34 22.72
CA LEU A 175 -11.15 5.90 21.73
C LEU A 175 -10.53 7.08 20.96
N VAL A 176 -11.29 8.16 20.75
CA VAL A 176 -10.83 9.33 20.00
C VAL A 176 -9.76 10.08 20.79
N GLU A 177 -10.03 10.38 22.06
CA GLU A 177 -9.08 11.08 22.94
C GLU A 177 -7.77 10.30 23.09
N LEU A 178 -7.84 8.97 23.24
CA LEU A 178 -6.65 8.10 23.30
C LEU A 178 -5.78 8.21 22.03
N ILE A 179 -6.41 8.24 20.85
CA ILE A 179 -5.69 8.34 19.57
C ILE A 179 -5.04 9.71 19.41
N GLU A 180 -5.71 10.80 19.84
CA GLU A 180 -5.12 12.15 19.84
C GLU A 180 -3.90 12.23 20.77
N GLU A 181 -3.96 11.60 21.94
CA GLU A 181 -2.84 11.52 22.88
C GLU A 181 -1.69 10.67 22.31
N GLU A 182 -1.98 9.50 21.75
CA GLU A 182 -0.99 8.65 21.07
C GLU A 182 -0.30 9.40 19.92
N LEU A 183 -1.05 10.14 19.09
CA LEU A 183 -0.50 10.95 18.01
C LEU A 183 0.48 12.02 18.53
N ARG A 184 0.19 12.61 19.69
CA ARG A 184 1.07 13.56 20.35
C ARG A 184 2.33 12.89 20.91
N LEU A 185 2.19 11.73 21.57
CA LEU A 185 3.30 10.98 22.16
C LEU A 185 4.21 10.33 21.09
N ARG A 186 3.66 9.90 19.96
CA ARG A 186 4.40 9.30 18.84
C ARG A 186 5.40 10.26 18.22
N ARG A 187 5.17 11.57 18.32
CA ARG A 187 6.17 12.58 17.96
C ARG A 187 7.46 12.41 18.79
N PHE A 188 7.41 11.83 19.98
CA PHE A 188 8.55 11.63 20.86
C PHE A 188 9.07 10.18 20.93
N ALA A 189 8.53 9.27 20.11
CA ALA A 189 8.93 7.86 20.10
C ALA A 189 10.43 7.67 19.87
N GLU A 190 11.04 6.67 20.51
CA GLU A 190 12.49 6.43 20.50
C GLU A 190 13.06 6.27 19.09
N VAL A 191 14.33 6.68 18.92
CA VAL A 191 15.07 6.42 17.68
C VAL A 191 15.56 4.98 17.72
N VAL A 192 15.33 4.23 16.65
CA VAL A 192 15.69 2.79 16.55
C VAL A 192 16.72 2.51 15.45
N ARG A 193 17.04 3.52 14.64
CA ARG A 193 18.01 3.38 13.56
C ARG A 193 18.61 4.72 13.17
N LEU A 194 19.93 4.76 13.02
CA LEU A 194 20.66 5.86 12.41
C LEU A 194 21.35 5.36 11.14
N VAL A 195 21.12 6.08 10.05
CA VAL A 195 21.74 5.84 8.74
C VAL A 195 22.69 6.99 8.43
N HIS A 196 23.90 6.70 7.95
CA HIS A 196 24.87 7.70 7.51
C HIS A 196 25.48 7.35 6.14
N GLY A 197 26.12 8.35 5.52
CA GLY A 197 26.89 8.17 4.29
C GLY A 197 28.28 7.59 4.54
N PRO A 198 29.07 7.29 3.51
CA PRO A 198 30.43 6.78 3.70
C PRO A 198 31.32 7.78 4.46
N HIS A 199 32.33 7.26 5.14
CA HIS A 199 33.32 8.05 5.91
C HIS A 199 32.70 8.93 7.02
N PRO A 200 31.99 8.34 8.01
CA PRO A 200 31.39 9.11 9.09
C PRO A 200 32.47 9.79 9.96
N ASN A 201 32.20 11.03 10.37
CA ASN A 201 33.04 11.72 11.35
C ASN A 201 32.80 11.12 12.75
N ALA A 202 33.86 10.67 13.42
CA ALA A 202 33.77 9.96 14.69
C ALA A 202 33.24 10.83 15.85
N GLU A 203 33.54 12.13 15.84
CA GLU A 203 33.07 13.06 16.87
C GLU A 203 31.57 13.31 16.74
N ILE A 204 31.11 13.60 15.51
CA ILE A 204 29.68 13.76 15.21
C ILE A 204 28.93 12.47 15.55
N MET A 205 29.45 11.30 15.15
CA MET A 205 28.84 10.01 15.50
C MET A 205 28.70 9.82 16.99
N ARG A 206 29.76 10.10 17.77
CA ARG A 206 29.72 9.98 19.24
C ARG A 206 28.62 10.87 19.86
N VAL A 207 28.50 12.12 19.39
CA VAL A 207 27.43 13.03 19.84
C VAL A 207 26.05 12.49 19.50
N LEU A 208 25.86 12.01 18.26
CA LEU A 208 24.58 11.47 17.81
C LEU A 208 24.19 10.20 18.58
N LEU A 209 25.11 9.26 18.80
CA LEU A 209 24.82 8.02 19.53
C LEU A 209 24.49 8.30 21.01
N GLY A 210 25.25 9.19 21.66
CA GLY A 210 24.98 9.57 23.04
C GLY A 210 23.65 10.29 23.20
N ALA A 211 23.35 11.27 22.34
CA ALA A 211 22.16 12.09 22.45
C ALA A 211 20.86 11.38 21.99
N LEU A 212 20.98 10.38 21.12
CA LEU A 212 19.84 9.59 20.63
C LEU A 212 19.72 8.23 21.34
N GLU A 213 20.58 7.95 22.31
CA GLU A 213 20.63 6.70 23.09
C GLU A 213 20.74 5.45 22.21
N LEU A 214 21.55 5.54 21.14
CA LEU A 214 21.73 4.47 20.16
C LEU A 214 22.97 3.65 20.44
N SER A 215 22.86 2.34 20.19
CA SER A 215 23.99 1.42 20.20
C SER A 215 24.66 1.38 18.81
N PRO A 216 25.90 0.85 18.71
CA PRO A 216 26.53 0.57 17.42
C PRO A 216 25.72 -0.38 16.52
N ASP A 217 24.79 -1.16 17.09
CA ASP A 217 23.94 -2.08 16.34
C ASP A 217 22.78 -1.40 15.62
N ASP A 218 22.44 -0.19 16.04
CA ASP A 218 21.40 0.65 15.43
C ASP A 218 21.93 1.50 14.27
N VAL A 219 23.24 1.40 13.98
CA VAL A 219 23.94 2.20 12.97
C VAL A 219 24.11 1.43 11.67
N TYR A 220 23.76 2.09 10.56
CA TYR A 220 23.80 1.56 9.21
C TYR A 220 24.50 2.55 8.27
N GLU A 221 25.47 2.06 7.51
CA GLU A 221 26.10 2.84 6.45
C GLU A 221 25.36 2.61 5.13
N HIS A 222 25.06 3.69 4.41
CA HIS A 222 24.59 3.68 3.04
C HIS A 222 25.67 4.24 2.13
N ALA A 223 26.13 3.44 1.17
CA ALA A 223 27.27 3.81 0.32
C ALA A 223 26.97 4.95 -0.67
N GLU A 224 25.72 5.11 -1.10
CA GLU A 224 25.35 6.09 -2.15
C GLU A 224 24.35 7.13 -1.63
N LEU A 225 23.05 6.80 -1.58
CA LEU A 225 22.00 7.72 -1.12
C LEU A 225 21.49 7.33 0.27
N LEU A 226 21.24 8.35 1.10
CA LEU A 226 20.52 8.17 2.38
C LEU A 226 19.03 7.88 2.17
N ASP A 227 18.48 8.31 1.03
CA ASP A 227 17.05 8.19 0.72
C ASP A 227 16.79 7.92 -0.77
N TYR A 228 16.53 6.65 -1.09
CA TYR A 228 16.15 6.21 -2.43
C TYR A 228 14.68 6.50 -2.78
N THR A 229 13.88 7.06 -1.85
CA THR A 229 12.51 7.50 -2.16
C THR A 229 12.46 8.91 -2.75
N SER A 230 13.62 9.57 -2.85
CA SER A 230 13.75 10.96 -3.30
C SER A 230 13.52 11.18 -4.80
N PHE A 231 13.35 10.15 -5.63
CA PHE A 231 13.36 10.29 -7.10
C PHE A 231 12.10 10.93 -7.72
N GLY A 232 11.12 11.39 -6.94
CA GLY A 232 9.87 12.00 -7.43
C GLY A 232 10.08 13.01 -8.59
N PRO A 233 10.92 14.06 -8.42
CA PRO A 233 11.15 15.03 -9.48
C PRO A 233 11.73 14.45 -10.78
N ILE A 234 12.46 13.33 -10.70
CA ILE A 234 12.99 12.62 -11.88
C ILE A 234 11.86 11.83 -12.56
N LEU A 235 11.01 11.18 -11.75
CA LEU A 235 9.86 10.42 -12.24
C LEU A 235 8.80 11.31 -12.91
N ASP A 236 8.78 12.61 -12.63
CA ASP A 236 7.86 13.58 -13.26
C ASP A 236 8.28 13.99 -14.68
N LEU A 237 9.51 13.66 -15.11
CA LEU A 237 10.02 14.05 -16.43
C LEU A 237 9.23 13.43 -17.59
N PRO A 238 9.02 14.13 -18.72
CA PRO A 238 8.17 13.67 -19.82
C PRO A 238 8.90 12.70 -20.78
N PHE A 239 9.38 11.57 -20.25
CA PHE A 239 10.00 10.49 -21.04
C PHE A 239 9.03 9.29 -21.17
N PRO A 240 8.08 9.31 -22.12
CA PRO A 240 7.09 8.23 -22.26
C PRO A 240 7.75 6.88 -22.56
N ASP A 241 8.81 6.85 -23.37
CA ASP A 241 9.50 5.62 -23.77
C ASP A 241 10.28 4.96 -22.61
N LEU A 242 10.56 5.70 -21.53
CA LEU A 242 11.24 5.20 -20.33
C LEU A 242 10.24 4.83 -19.21
N LYS A 243 8.94 4.95 -19.47
CA LYS A 243 7.87 4.72 -18.51
C LYS A 243 6.97 3.60 -19.01
N PHE A 244 6.25 2.96 -18.09
CA PHE A 244 5.16 2.09 -18.49
C PHE A 244 4.11 2.89 -19.27
N PRO A 245 3.59 2.39 -20.40
CA PRO A 245 2.50 3.03 -21.11
C PRO A 245 1.32 3.32 -20.19
N ALA A 246 0.75 4.51 -20.27
CA ALA A 246 -0.41 4.86 -19.45
C ALA A 246 -1.54 3.85 -19.65
N TRP A 247 -2.12 3.38 -18.55
CA TRP A 247 -3.26 2.48 -18.57
C TRP A 247 -4.50 3.25 -18.14
N THR A 248 -5.51 3.28 -19.01
CA THR A 248 -6.84 3.80 -18.69
C THR A 248 -7.74 2.60 -18.36
N PRO A 249 -8.21 2.47 -17.10
CA PRO A 249 -9.11 1.39 -16.72
C PRO A 249 -10.38 1.36 -17.56
N VAL A 250 -10.79 0.16 -17.97
CA VAL A 250 -11.94 -0.05 -18.86
C VAL A 250 -13.22 -0.12 -18.05
N ILE A 251 -14.27 0.61 -18.45
CA ILE A 251 -15.60 0.49 -17.82
C ILE A 251 -16.28 -0.75 -18.42
N PRO A 252 -16.77 -1.71 -17.62
CA PRO A 252 -17.52 -2.83 -18.15
C PRO A 252 -18.74 -2.33 -18.97
N PRO A 253 -19.01 -2.89 -20.16
CA PRO A 253 -20.02 -2.36 -21.10
C PRO A 253 -21.40 -2.13 -20.49
N GLN A 254 -21.85 -3.04 -19.62
CA GLN A 254 -23.12 -2.94 -18.90
C GLN A 254 -23.23 -1.72 -17.95
N PHE A 255 -22.11 -1.04 -17.68
CA PHE A 255 -22.06 0.17 -16.84
C PHE A 255 -21.71 1.44 -17.62
N ILE A 256 -21.34 1.35 -18.90
CA ILE A 256 -21.09 2.51 -19.76
C ILE A 256 -22.39 3.30 -19.89
N ASP A 257 -22.32 4.62 -19.67
CA ASP A 257 -23.42 5.59 -19.77
C ASP A 257 -24.73 5.23 -19.04
N SER A 258 -24.70 4.20 -18.18
CA SER A 258 -25.85 3.80 -17.37
C SER A 258 -26.19 4.89 -16.35
N ASP A 259 -27.46 5.31 -16.37
CA ASP A 259 -28.05 6.12 -15.31
C ASP A 259 -28.35 5.26 -14.06
N GLY A 260 -28.99 5.86 -13.04
CA GLY A 260 -29.32 5.17 -11.80
C GLY A 260 -30.14 3.90 -12.01
N GLU A 261 -31.22 3.96 -12.78
CA GLU A 261 -32.13 2.82 -12.95
C GLU A 261 -31.50 1.72 -13.82
N ALA A 262 -30.81 2.09 -14.91
CA ALA A 262 -30.09 1.15 -15.75
C ALA A 262 -28.98 0.43 -14.96
N PHE A 263 -28.23 1.15 -14.13
CA PHE A 263 -27.16 0.58 -13.31
C PHE A 263 -27.70 -0.45 -12.31
N PHE A 264 -28.71 -0.08 -11.50
CA PHE A 264 -29.30 -1.02 -10.54
C PHE A 264 -30.09 -2.15 -11.22
N SER A 265 -30.62 -1.94 -12.43
CA SER A 265 -31.19 -3.03 -13.25
C SER A 265 -30.15 -4.05 -13.64
N SER A 266 -28.96 -3.61 -14.09
CA SER A 266 -27.85 -4.49 -14.44
C SER A 266 -27.41 -5.37 -13.26
N LEU A 267 -27.35 -4.80 -12.05
CA LEU A 267 -27.04 -5.54 -10.83
C LEU A 267 -28.13 -6.55 -10.39
N ARG A 268 -29.38 -6.34 -10.79
CA ARG A 268 -30.47 -7.32 -10.55
C ARG A 268 -30.43 -8.49 -11.51
N LEU A 269 -29.96 -8.26 -12.74
CA LEU A 269 -29.92 -9.30 -13.77
C LEU A 269 -28.85 -10.35 -13.49
N SER A 270 -27.69 -9.93 -12.99
CA SER A 270 -26.59 -10.84 -12.68
C SER A 270 -25.59 -10.22 -11.70
N ASP A 271 -24.78 -11.07 -11.09
CA ASP A 271 -23.62 -10.65 -10.32
C ASP A 271 -22.51 -10.12 -11.25
N HIS A 272 -21.72 -9.15 -10.78
CA HIS A 272 -20.62 -8.58 -11.56
C HIS A 272 -19.32 -8.68 -10.78
N LEU A 273 -18.35 -9.43 -11.34
CA LEU A 273 -17.00 -9.50 -10.82
C LEU A 273 -16.12 -8.48 -11.54
N VAL A 274 -15.55 -7.54 -10.80
CA VAL A 274 -14.63 -6.51 -11.30
C VAL A 274 -13.20 -6.78 -10.84
N HIS A 275 -12.22 -6.46 -11.68
CA HIS A 275 -10.79 -6.67 -11.45
C HIS A 275 -10.01 -5.38 -11.72
N HIS A 276 -9.67 -4.67 -10.66
CA HIS A 276 -8.87 -3.45 -10.69
C HIS A 276 -7.37 -3.81 -10.75
N PRO A 277 -6.50 -2.99 -11.36
CA PRO A 277 -6.78 -1.70 -12.00
C PRO A 277 -7.24 -1.84 -13.46
N TYR A 278 -7.45 -3.07 -13.95
CA TYR A 278 -7.80 -3.33 -15.35
C TYR A 278 -9.18 -2.77 -15.69
N GLU A 279 -10.17 -3.07 -14.85
CA GLU A 279 -11.51 -2.50 -14.92
C GLU A 279 -11.62 -1.25 -14.03
N SER A 280 -12.49 -0.31 -14.42
CA SER A 280 -12.62 1.00 -13.80
C SER A 280 -13.32 0.92 -12.45
N PHE A 281 -12.60 1.23 -11.37
CA PHE A 281 -13.15 1.37 -10.03
C PHE A 281 -14.16 2.54 -9.93
N SER A 282 -13.84 3.66 -10.57
CA SER A 282 -14.71 4.84 -10.59
C SER A 282 -16.00 4.59 -11.39
N GLY A 283 -15.92 3.80 -12.47
CA GLY A 283 -17.06 3.43 -13.30
C GLY A 283 -17.92 2.29 -12.75
N THR A 284 -17.53 1.69 -11.62
CA THR A 284 -18.21 0.51 -11.04
C THR A 284 -18.59 0.75 -9.58
N VAL A 285 -17.67 0.50 -8.64
CA VAL A 285 -17.91 0.53 -7.20
C VAL A 285 -18.17 1.96 -6.71
N GLU A 286 -17.37 2.93 -7.13
CA GLU A 286 -17.61 4.35 -6.78
C GLU A 286 -18.92 4.85 -7.38
N LYS A 287 -19.19 4.49 -8.65
CA LYS A 287 -20.44 4.83 -9.35
C LYS A 287 -21.66 4.28 -8.62
N MET A 288 -21.62 3.05 -8.10
CA MET A 288 -22.71 2.48 -7.30
C MET A 288 -23.06 3.37 -6.10
N ILE A 289 -22.07 3.77 -5.31
CA ILE A 289 -22.30 4.59 -4.10
C ILE A 289 -22.76 6.00 -4.46
N ARG A 290 -22.16 6.59 -5.50
CA ARG A 290 -22.60 7.90 -6.00
C ARG A 290 -24.06 7.88 -6.46
N LEU A 291 -24.44 6.94 -7.32
CA LEU A 291 -25.82 6.78 -7.77
C LEU A 291 -26.77 6.49 -6.61
N ALA A 292 -26.36 5.67 -5.64
CA ALA A 292 -27.16 5.40 -4.45
C ALA A 292 -27.39 6.65 -3.60
N SER A 293 -26.42 7.55 -3.49
CA SER A 293 -26.57 8.81 -2.76
C SER A 293 -27.57 9.77 -3.42
N GLU A 294 -27.70 9.68 -4.74
CA GLU A 294 -28.56 10.55 -5.56
C GLU A 294 -29.99 10.01 -5.69
N ASP A 295 -30.17 8.69 -5.71
CA ASP A 295 -31.45 8.04 -5.98
C ASP A 295 -32.47 8.23 -4.83
N PRO A 296 -33.68 8.77 -5.09
CA PRO A 296 -34.73 8.92 -4.08
C PRO A 296 -35.34 7.60 -3.60
N LYS A 297 -35.17 6.49 -4.33
CA LYS A 297 -35.63 5.15 -3.93
C LYS A 297 -34.69 4.51 -2.91
N VAL A 298 -33.47 5.00 -2.76
CA VAL A 298 -32.51 4.47 -1.78
C VAL A 298 -32.85 4.99 -0.39
N LEU A 299 -32.99 4.05 0.56
CA LEU A 299 -33.36 4.33 1.94
C LEU A 299 -32.15 4.33 2.87
N ALA A 300 -31.17 3.47 2.61
CA ALA A 300 -29.99 3.34 3.46
C ALA A 300 -28.73 2.97 2.68
N ILE A 301 -27.58 3.44 3.19
CA ILE A 301 -26.24 3.09 2.72
C ILE A 301 -25.41 2.70 3.94
N LYS A 302 -24.82 1.50 3.94
CA LYS A 302 -23.88 1.04 4.97
C LYS A 302 -22.54 0.72 4.35
N MET A 303 -21.44 1.21 4.92
CA MET A 303 -20.12 1.07 4.29
C MET A 303 -19.00 0.96 5.33
N THR A 304 -17.96 0.18 5.00
CA THR A 304 -16.71 0.10 5.78
C THR A 304 -15.62 0.95 5.09
N LEU A 305 -15.06 1.91 5.82
CA LEU A 305 -13.98 2.80 5.36
C LEU A 305 -12.73 2.59 6.23
N TYR A 306 -11.82 1.75 5.74
CA TYR A 306 -10.57 1.43 6.43
C TYR A 306 -9.55 2.57 6.41
N ARG A 307 -9.62 3.47 5.40
CA ARG A 307 -8.74 4.63 5.21
C ARG A 307 -9.44 5.69 4.35
N MET A 308 -9.64 6.88 4.89
CA MET A 308 -10.09 8.04 4.12
C MET A 308 -8.84 8.59 3.43
N GLY A 309 -8.62 8.31 2.14
CA GLY A 309 -7.48 8.87 1.39
C GLY A 309 -7.70 10.35 1.03
N ASP A 310 -6.75 10.95 0.33
CA ASP A 310 -6.88 12.34 -0.19
C ASP A 310 -8.07 12.48 -1.17
N ASN A 311 -8.47 11.37 -1.78
CA ASN A 311 -9.68 11.30 -2.59
C ASN A 311 -10.90 10.97 -1.72
N ASN A 312 -11.74 11.99 -1.51
CA ASN A 312 -12.92 11.97 -0.65
C ASN A 312 -14.23 11.69 -1.40
N ALA A 313 -14.18 11.05 -2.57
CA ALA A 313 -15.38 10.77 -3.38
C ALA A 313 -16.48 10.03 -2.60
N PHE A 314 -16.12 8.95 -1.90
CA PHE A 314 -17.08 8.21 -1.06
C PHE A 314 -17.62 9.07 0.08
N VAL A 315 -16.76 9.80 0.79
CA VAL A 315 -17.15 10.67 1.90
C VAL A 315 -18.19 11.69 1.43
N LYS A 316 -17.93 12.36 0.31
CA LYS A 316 -18.86 13.32 -0.31
C LYS A 316 -20.20 12.67 -0.64
N SER A 317 -20.21 11.47 -1.23
CA SER A 317 -21.45 10.75 -1.52
C SER A 317 -22.21 10.35 -0.25
N LEU A 318 -21.52 9.95 0.82
CA LEU A 318 -22.15 9.60 2.10
C LEU A 318 -22.75 10.83 2.79
N ILE A 319 -22.03 11.96 2.81
CA ILE A 319 -22.54 13.25 3.30
C ILE A 319 -23.80 13.64 2.52
N ALA A 320 -23.73 13.68 1.19
CA ALA A 320 -24.86 14.05 0.34
C ALA A 320 -26.07 13.10 0.50
N ALA A 321 -25.83 11.81 0.80
CA ALA A 321 -26.89 10.86 1.09
C ALA A 321 -27.59 11.18 2.43
N ALA A 322 -26.82 11.47 3.48
CA ALA A 322 -27.33 11.81 4.81
C ALA A 322 -28.11 13.14 4.80
N GLU A 323 -27.59 14.17 4.11
CA GLU A 323 -28.28 15.45 3.92
C GLU A 323 -29.63 15.31 3.20
N LYS A 324 -29.79 14.28 2.36
CA LYS A 324 -31.05 13.92 1.68
C LYS A 324 -31.96 13.02 2.54
N GLY A 325 -31.64 12.81 3.81
CA GLY A 325 -32.44 12.05 4.77
C GLY A 325 -32.33 10.53 4.65
N LYS A 326 -31.33 10.01 3.92
CA LYS A 326 -31.06 8.57 3.86
C LYS A 326 -30.39 8.12 5.16
N GLN A 327 -30.66 6.89 5.60
CA GLN A 327 -29.94 6.31 6.74
C GLN A 327 -28.54 5.90 6.30
N VAL A 328 -27.52 6.63 6.73
CA VAL A 328 -26.13 6.34 6.37
C VAL A 328 -25.39 5.82 7.61
N VAL A 329 -24.77 4.66 7.48
CA VAL A 329 -23.88 4.07 8.50
C VAL A 329 -22.49 3.91 7.89
N CYS A 330 -21.49 4.45 8.57
CA CYS A 330 -20.11 4.36 8.14
C CYS A 330 -19.24 3.79 9.26
N LEU A 331 -18.59 2.66 9.01
CA LEU A 331 -17.54 2.17 9.89
C LEU A 331 -16.21 2.80 9.50
N VAL A 332 -15.58 3.53 10.42
CA VAL A 332 -14.29 4.19 10.18
C VAL A 332 -13.23 3.55 11.09
N GLU A 333 -12.17 3.03 10.48
CA GLU A 333 -11.01 2.56 11.23
C GLU A 333 -10.07 3.73 11.56
N VAL A 334 -10.16 4.24 12.79
CA VAL A 334 -9.33 5.39 13.22
C VAL A 334 -7.90 4.96 13.54
N LYS A 335 -7.65 3.70 13.93
CA LYS A 335 -6.30 3.18 14.22
C LYS A 335 -5.52 2.75 12.97
N ALA A 336 -5.90 3.25 11.78
CA ALA A 336 -5.18 3.00 10.55
C ALA A 336 -3.83 3.74 10.59
N ARG A 337 -2.73 2.98 10.70
CA ARG A 337 -1.38 3.52 10.84
C ARG A 337 -1.06 4.61 9.80
N PHE A 338 -0.61 5.77 10.29
CA PHE A 338 -0.20 6.98 9.55
C PHE A 338 -1.33 7.81 8.93
N ASP A 339 -2.59 7.41 9.09
CA ASP A 339 -3.77 8.11 8.56
C ASP A 339 -4.71 8.59 9.67
N GLU A 340 -4.32 8.45 10.94
CA GLU A 340 -5.20 8.59 12.12
C GLU A 340 -5.81 10.01 12.21
N GLU A 341 -4.98 11.06 12.14
CA GLU A 341 -5.43 12.47 12.19
C GLU A 341 -6.45 12.80 11.08
N ARG A 342 -6.23 12.27 9.87
CA ARG A 342 -7.10 12.49 8.72
C ARG A 342 -8.40 11.70 8.82
N ASN A 343 -8.33 10.45 9.29
CA ASN A 343 -9.51 9.64 9.52
C ASN A 343 -10.41 10.27 10.58
N LEU A 344 -9.81 10.86 11.63
CA LEU A 344 -10.54 11.55 12.68
C LEU A 344 -11.26 12.80 12.16
N PHE A 345 -10.57 13.66 11.40
CA PHE A 345 -11.19 14.82 10.76
C PHE A 345 -12.42 14.44 9.93
N TRP A 346 -12.28 13.43 9.07
CA TRP A 346 -13.39 13.03 8.21
C TRP A 346 -14.50 12.28 8.93
N ALA A 347 -14.20 11.57 10.01
CA ALA A 347 -15.22 10.99 10.88
C ALA A 347 -16.11 12.09 11.47
N GLN A 348 -15.51 13.18 11.96
CA GLN A 348 -16.26 14.34 12.45
C GLN A 348 -17.13 14.99 11.36
N GLU A 349 -16.61 15.16 10.15
CA GLU A 349 -17.38 15.72 9.03
C GLU A 349 -18.58 14.84 8.64
N LEU A 350 -18.42 13.51 8.69
CA LEU A 350 -19.52 12.57 8.47
C LEU A 350 -20.58 12.68 9.57
N GLU A 351 -20.17 12.70 10.83
CA GLU A 351 -21.08 12.86 11.98
C GLU A 351 -21.87 14.17 11.90
N ASN A 352 -21.19 15.27 11.57
CA ASN A 352 -21.80 16.59 11.39
C ASN A 352 -22.88 16.59 10.29
N ALA A 353 -22.72 15.77 9.26
CA ALA A 353 -23.70 15.60 8.19
C ALA A 353 -24.86 14.63 8.54
N GLY A 354 -24.87 14.04 9.73
CA GLY A 354 -25.89 13.11 10.19
C GLY A 354 -25.63 11.64 9.82
N VAL A 355 -24.41 11.30 9.41
CA VAL A 355 -24.00 9.90 9.22
C VAL A 355 -23.76 9.25 10.58
N HIS A 356 -24.26 8.04 10.77
CA HIS A 356 -23.95 7.23 11.95
C HIS A 356 -22.56 6.61 11.81
N VAL A 357 -21.55 7.28 12.35
CA VAL A 357 -20.16 6.81 12.36
C VAL A 357 -19.95 5.81 13.50
N VAL A 358 -19.29 4.70 13.19
CA VAL A 358 -18.95 3.65 14.16
C VAL A 358 -17.47 3.34 14.08
N TYR A 359 -16.79 3.34 15.22
CA TYR A 359 -15.34 3.20 15.31
C TYR A 359 -14.84 1.74 15.44
N GLY A 360 -15.60 0.80 14.86
CA GLY A 360 -15.31 -0.63 14.93
C GLY A 360 -15.69 -1.27 16.28
N ILE A 361 -15.16 -2.48 16.52
CA ILE A 361 -15.37 -3.23 17.76
C ILE A 361 -14.13 -3.07 18.64
N MET A 362 -14.32 -2.77 19.92
CA MET A 362 -13.22 -2.63 20.88
C MET A 362 -12.31 -3.88 20.85
N GLY A 363 -10.99 -3.67 20.78
CA GLY A 363 -9.99 -4.74 20.68
C GLY A 363 -9.84 -5.39 19.28
N LEU A 364 -10.66 -5.03 18.29
CA LEU A 364 -10.58 -5.57 16.93
C LEU A 364 -10.47 -4.47 15.88
N LYS A 365 -9.53 -4.63 14.94
CA LYS A 365 -9.42 -3.72 13.79
C LYS A 365 -10.37 -4.15 12.67
N THR A 366 -11.15 -3.23 12.13
CA THR A 366 -12.07 -3.53 11.02
C THR A 366 -11.35 -3.42 9.70
N HIS A 367 -11.17 -4.53 9.00
CA HIS A 367 -10.47 -4.57 7.71
C HIS A 367 -11.33 -5.16 6.58
N ALA A 368 -12.60 -5.47 6.82
CA ALA A 368 -13.55 -5.77 5.74
C ALA A 368 -13.70 -4.59 4.76
N LYS A 369 -13.94 -4.88 3.48
CA LYS A 369 -14.28 -3.89 2.44
C LYS A 369 -15.60 -4.22 1.81
N THR A 370 -16.64 -3.82 2.52
CA THR A 370 -18.02 -4.09 2.17
C THR A 370 -18.85 -2.82 2.13
N ALA A 371 -19.80 -2.80 1.20
CA ALA A 371 -20.82 -1.76 1.10
C ALA A 371 -22.18 -2.40 0.81
N LEU A 372 -23.23 -1.80 1.33
CA LEU A 372 -24.60 -2.24 1.21
C LEU A 372 -25.49 -1.03 0.93
N VAL A 373 -26.31 -1.13 -0.12
CA VAL A 373 -27.32 -0.13 -0.48
C VAL A 373 -28.69 -0.80 -0.37
N VAL A 374 -29.58 -0.19 0.41
CA VAL A 374 -30.97 -0.65 0.57
C VAL A 374 -31.88 0.25 -0.26
N ARG A 375 -32.49 -0.31 -1.29
CA ARG A 375 -33.31 0.42 -2.28
C ARG A 375 -34.74 -0.12 -2.28
N ARG A 376 -35.70 0.79 -2.42
CA ARG A 376 -37.12 0.46 -2.62
C ARG A 376 -37.35 0.10 -4.08
N GLU A 377 -37.75 -1.14 -4.31
CA GLU A 377 -38.13 -1.70 -5.60
C GLU A 377 -39.64 -1.98 -5.66
N ALA A 378 -40.14 -2.40 -6.81
CA ALA A 378 -41.56 -2.69 -7.01
C ALA A 378 -42.08 -3.85 -6.13
N ASP A 379 -41.23 -4.83 -5.81
CA ASP A 379 -41.53 -6.02 -5.01
C ASP A 379 -41.18 -5.86 -3.51
N GLY A 380 -40.66 -4.70 -3.09
CA GLY A 380 -40.31 -4.43 -1.70
C GLY A 380 -38.92 -3.82 -1.56
N LEU A 381 -38.26 -4.09 -0.44
CA LEU A 381 -36.88 -3.65 -0.21
C LEU A 381 -35.91 -4.65 -0.82
N ARG A 382 -34.93 -4.15 -1.55
CA ARG A 382 -33.84 -4.94 -2.10
C ARG A 382 -32.50 -4.40 -1.64
N CYS A 383 -31.59 -5.32 -1.35
CA CYS A 383 -30.23 -5.01 -0.97
C CYS A 383 -29.29 -5.21 -2.16
N TYR A 384 -28.39 -4.26 -2.34
CA TYR A 384 -27.31 -4.30 -3.32
C TYR A 384 -26.00 -4.27 -2.54
N ALA A 385 -25.14 -5.26 -2.74
CA ALA A 385 -23.92 -5.43 -1.97
C ALA A 385 -22.67 -5.30 -2.86
N HIS A 386 -21.61 -4.79 -2.27
CA HIS A 386 -20.25 -4.90 -2.77
C HIS A 386 -19.38 -5.64 -1.74
N PHE A 387 -18.58 -6.59 -2.21
CA PHE A 387 -17.53 -7.25 -1.44
C PHE A 387 -16.19 -7.08 -2.16
N GLY A 388 -15.25 -6.40 -1.51
CA GLY A 388 -13.94 -6.07 -2.07
C GLY A 388 -12.78 -6.76 -1.36
N THR A 389 -11.71 -6.97 -2.11
CA THR A 389 -10.39 -7.35 -1.59
C THR A 389 -9.52 -6.13 -1.22
N GLY A 390 -9.80 -4.97 -1.84
CA GLY A 390 -9.08 -3.71 -1.69
C GLY A 390 -9.88 -2.59 -1.05
N ASN A 391 -9.19 -1.55 -0.57
CA ASN A 391 -9.77 -0.37 0.06
C ASN A 391 -10.62 0.46 -0.92
N TYR A 392 -11.58 1.21 -0.38
CA TYR A 392 -12.35 2.21 -1.11
C TYR A 392 -11.54 3.50 -1.37
N ASN A 393 -10.51 3.39 -2.21
CA ASN A 393 -9.62 4.50 -2.56
C ASN A 393 -9.24 4.42 -4.05
N SER A 394 -9.73 5.40 -4.82
CA SER A 394 -9.58 5.44 -6.28
C SER A 394 -8.16 5.73 -6.76
N THR A 395 -7.27 6.21 -5.89
CA THR A 395 -5.84 6.38 -6.19
C THR A 395 -5.12 5.04 -6.09
N THR A 396 -5.29 4.32 -4.98
CA THR A 396 -4.65 3.01 -4.80
C THR A 396 -5.24 1.96 -5.74
N SER A 397 -6.51 2.07 -6.13
CA SER A 397 -7.15 1.16 -7.11
C SER A 397 -6.52 1.22 -8.50
N ARG A 398 -5.63 2.19 -8.79
CA ARG A 398 -4.85 2.28 -10.03
C ARG A 398 -3.45 1.66 -9.92
N LEU A 399 -3.02 1.36 -8.70
CA LEU A 399 -1.71 0.81 -8.38
C LEU A 399 -1.78 -0.64 -7.94
N TYR A 400 -2.91 -1.05 -7.34
CA TYR A 400 -3.09 -2.35 -6.68
C TYR A 400 -4.02 -3.21 -7.53
N THR A 401 -3.72 -4.51 -7.63
CA THR A 401 -4.64 -5.48 -8.23
C THR A 401 -5.67 -5.90 -7.18
N ASP A 402 -6.96 -5.72 -7.46
CA ASP A 402 -8.03 -6.01 -6.50
C ASP A 402 -9.25 -6.59 -7.22
N LEU A 403 -9.89 -7.58 -6.60
CA LEU A 403 -11.19 -8.12 -7.01
C LEU A 403 -12.32 -7.49 -6.19
N GLY A 404 -13.46 -7.29 -6.84
CA GLY A 404 -14.71 -6.85 -6.23
C GLY A 404 -15.91 -7.60 -6.81
N LEU A 405 -16.87 -7.96 -5.97
CA LEU A 405 -18.13 -8.57 -6.36
C LEU A 405 -19.28 -7.58 -6.08
N LEU A 406 -20.03 -7.21 -7.11
CA LEU A 406 -21.31 -6.51 -7.02
C LEU A 406 -22.44 -7.53 -7.16
N THR A 407 -23.35 -7.61 -6.20
CA THR A 407 -24.38 -8.66 -6.17
C THR A 407 -25.69 -8.18 -5.54
N THR A 408 -26.78 -8.83 -5.92
CA THR A 408 -28.09 -8.74 -5.25
C THR A 408 -28.54 -10.10 -4.69
N HIS A 409 -27.64 -11.08 -4.59
CA HIS A 409 -27.96 -12.43 -4.15
C HIS A 409 -28.51 -12.41 -2.70
N PRO A 410 -29.74 -12.90 -2.46
CA PRO A 410 -30.41 -12.74 -1.16
C PRO A 410 -29.58 -13.21 0.03
N GLU A 411 -29.07 -14.45 -0.01
CA GLU A 411 -28.27 -15.01 1.10
C GLU A 411 -26.99 -14.21 1.40
N LEU A 412 -26.33 -13.65 0.38
CA LEU A 412 -25.11 -12.85 0.56
C LEU A 412 -25.45 -11.48 1.15
N THR A 413 -26.53 -10.87 0.67
CA THR A 413 -26.98 -9.56 1.15
C THR A 413 -27.55 -9.64 2.57
N GLU A 414 -28.25 -10.72 2.92
CA GLU A 414 -28.74 -10.98 4.27
C GLU A 414 -27.59 -11.15 5.26
N ASP A 415 -26.61 -12.00 4.93
CA ASP A 415 -25.41 -12.17 5.75
C ASP A 415 -24.67 -10.82 5.92
N LEU A 416 -24.63 -9.96 4.89
CA LEU A 416 -23.99 -8.66 4.97
C LEU A 416 -24.79 -7.66 5.83
N VAL A 417 -26.12 -7.68 5.78
CA VAL A 417 -26.98 -6.90 6.69
C VAL A 417 -26.65 -7.26 8.14
N GLU A 418 -26.57 -8.56 8.42
CA GLU A 418 -26.25 -9.09 9.74
C GLU A 418 -24.82 -8.75 10.18
N PHE A 419 -23.87 -8.77 9.24
CA PHE A 419 -22.50 -8.30 9.49
C PHE A 419 -22.48 -6.84 9.93
N PHE A 420 -23.25 -5.96 9.28
CA PHE A 420 -23.36 -4.58 9.75
C PHE A 420 -24.05 -4.47 11.12
N HIS A 421 -25.04 -5.32 11.43
CA HIS A 421 -25.65 -5.34 12.77
C HIS A 421 -24.68 -5.85 13.85
N TYR A 422 -23.82 -6.81 13.51
CA TYR A 422 -22.73 -7.27 14.36
C TYR A 422 -21.80 -6.11 14.73
N LEU A 423 -21.41 -5.32 13.73
CA LEU A 423 -20.51 -4.17 13.89
C LEU A 423 -21.14 -3.01 14.68
N THR A 424 -22.43 -2.68 14.45
CA THR A 424 -23.07 -1.52 15.09
C THR A 424 -23.74 -1.84 16.42
N GLY A 425 -24.20 -3.08 16.62
CA GLY A 425 -25.11 -3.44 17.71
C GLY A 425 -24.58 -4.48 18.69
N ARG A 426 -23.28 -4.84 18.63
CA ARG A 426 -22.68 -5.93 19.43
C ARG A 426 -23.51 -7.22 19.41
N SER A 427 -24.08 -7.57 18.25
CA SER A 427 -24.83 -8.82 18.09
C SER A 427 -23.90 -10.01 18.39
N LEU A 428 -24.33 -10.99 19.20
CA LEU A 428 -23.54 -12.20 19.50
C LEU A 428 -23.67 -13.27 18.39
N LYS A 429 -23.89 -12.85 17.14
CA LYS A 429 -24.12 -13.79 16.04
C LYS A 429 -22.85 -14.57 15.73
N GLN A 430 -22.93 -15.89 15.90
CA GLN A 430 -21.82 -16.82 15.69
C GLN A 430 -21.86 -17.55 14.35
N GLU A 431 -22.97 -17.46 13.61
CA GLU A 431 -23.19 -18.23 12.39
C GLU A 431 -23.59 -17.32 11.23
N TYR A 432 -22.95 -17.51 10.08
CA TYR A 432 -23.30 -16.87 8.80
C TYR A 432 -23.57 -17.98 7.78
N ARG A 433 -24.49 -17.75 6.85
CA ARG A 433 -24.94 -18.78 5.90
C ARG A 433 -23.85 -19.11 4.89
N ARG A 434 -23.25 -18.07 4.31
CA ARG A 434 -22.31 -18.12 3.20
C ARG A 434 -21.04 -17.36 3.48
N LEU A 435 -21.12 -16.18 4.11
CA LEU A 435 -19.95 -15.35 4.36
C LEU A 435 -19.01 -16.01 5.38
N LEU A 436 -17.71 -15.85 5.12
CA LEU A 436 -16.67 -16.16 6.08
C LEU A 436 -16.26 -14.85 6.75
N ILE A 437 -16.53 -14.73 8.04
CA ILE A 437 -16.29 -13.54 8.85
C ILE A 437 -15.25 -13.87 9.91
N ALA A 438 -14.20 -13.06 10.00
CA ALA A 438 -13.25 -13.12 11.11
C ALA A 438 -13.71 -12.16 12.23
N PRO A 439 -13.46 -12.50 13.50
CA PRO A 439 -12.87 -13.76 14.00
C PRO A 439 -13.91 -14.89 14.20
N VAL A 440 -15.11 -14.77 13.63
CA VAL A 440 -16.27 -15.61 13.95
C VAL A 440 -16.15 -17.05 13.42
N ASN A 441 -16.17 -17.24 12.10
CA ASN A 441 -16.16 -18.57 11.47
C ASN A 441 -15.03 -18.75 10.45
N MET A 442 -14.32 -17.69 10.07
CA MET A 442 -13.39 -17.72 8.94
C MET A 442 -12.24 -18.71 9.14
N PHE A 443 -11.57 -18.70 10.30
CA PHE A 443 -10.46 -19.60 10.61
C PHE A 443 -10.88 -21.08 10.53
N SER A 444 -11.94 -21.45 11.26
CA SER A 444 -12.41 -22.83 11.32
C SER A 444 -12.90 -23.33 9.97
N ARG A 445 -13.52 -22.46 9.16
CA ARG A 445 -13.97 -22.79 7.80
C ARG A 445 -12.81 -22.98 6.83
N PHE A 446 -11.79 -22.11 6.81
CA PHE A 446 -10.62 -22.35 5.96
C PHE A 446 -9.89 -23.64 6.32
N ARG A 447 -9.70 -23.91 7.62
CA ARG A 447 -9.10 -25.17 8.08
C ARG A 447 -9.91 -26.37 7.60
N SER A 448 -11.23 -26.34 7.77
CA SER A 448 -12.12 -27.41 7.31
C SER A 448 -12.09 -27.61 5.80
N LEU A 449 -11.98 -26.54 5.00
CA LEU A 449 -11.89 -26.63 3.54
C LEU A 449 -10.58 -27.32 3.13
N ILE A 450 -9.46 -26.97 3.75
CA ILE A 450 -8.14 -27.59 3.50
C ILE A 450 -8.15 -29.07 3.91
N ASP A 451 -8.64 -29.38 5.10
CA ASP A 451 -8.69 -30.75 5.62
C ASP A 451 -9.59 -31.64 4.74
N ARG A 452 -10.69 -31.09 4.20
CA ARG A 452 -11.56 -31.80 3.27
C ARG A 452 -10.86 -32.17 1.97
N GLU A 453 -10.06 -31.28 1.38
CA GLU A 453 -9.26 -31.61 0.18
C GLU A 453 -8.30 -32.77 0.46
N ALA A 454 -7.69 -32.80 1.66
CA ALA A 454 -6.81 -33.90 2.06
C ALA A 454 -7.54 -35.25 2.11
N GLU A 455 -8.76 -35.29 2.66
CA GLU A 455 -9.57 -36.51 2.70
C GLU A 455 -10.05 -36.94 1.31
N LEU A 456 -10.39 -35.99 0.43
CA LEU A 456 -10.75 -36.28 -0.95
C LEU A 456 -9.57 -36.88 -1.74
N ALA A 457 -8.37 -36.33 -1.58
CA ALA A 457 -7.16 -36.85 -2.22
C ALA A 457 -6.83 -38.29 -1.75
N LYS A 458 -6.92 -38.57 -0.45
CA LYS A 458 -6.76 -39.93 0.10
C LYS A 458 -7.78 -40.91 -0.47
N ALA A 459 -9.00 -40.44 -0.73
CA ALA A 459 -10.06 -41.22 -1.34
C ALA A 459 -9.93 -41.35 -2.87
N GLY A 460 -8.88 -40.80 -3.49
CA GLY A 460 -8.66 -40.82 -4.95
C GLY A 460 -9.62 -39.93 -5.74
N LYS A 461 -10.29 -38.97 -5.09
CA LYS A 461 -11.20 -38.01 -5.71
C LYS A 461 -10.46 -36.75 -6.16
N PRO A 462 -10.99 -35.98 -7.12
CA PRO A 462 -10.40 -34.71 -7.53
C PRO A 462 -10.22 -33.76 -6.33
N ALA A 463 -8.98 -33.36 -6.08
CA ALA A 463 -8.63 -32.44 -5.00
C ALA A 463 -7.56 -31.46 -5.49
N ALA A 464 -7.66 -30.20 -5.09
CA ALA A 464 -6.67 -29.16 -5.37
C ALA A 464 -6.95 -27.91 -4.54
N ILE A 465 -5.89 -27.20 -4.17
CA ILE A 465 -5.97 -25.91 -3.48
C ILE A 465 -5.20 -24.88 -4.29
N PHE A 466 -5.85 -23.75 -4.57
CA PHE A 466 -5.15 -22.54 -5.02
C PHE A 466 -5.49 -21.40 -4.06
N ALA A 467 -4.49 -20.64 -3.62
CA ALA A 467 -4.75 -19.43 -2.86
C ALA A 467 -3.78 -18.31 -3.23
N LYS A 468 -4.32 -17.12 -3.43
CA LYS A 468 -3.58 -15.87 -3.63
C LYS A 468 -3.84 -14.96 -2.45
N MET A 469 -2.77 -14.44 -1.85
CA MET A 469 -2.85 -13.51 -0.72
C MET A 469 -1.59 -12.63 -0.63
N ASN A 470 -1.63 -11.62 0.24
CA ASN A 470 -0.44 -10.81 0.45
C ASN A 470 0.57 -11.50 1.36
N ASN A 471 0.10 -12.20 2.38
CA ASN A 471 0.97 -12.83 3.37
C ASN A 471 0.37 -14.15 3.85
N MET A 472 1.25 -15.09 4.22
CA MET A 472 0.89 -16.34 4.86
C MET A 472 1.78 -16.52 6.09
N GLU A 473 1.16 -16.70 7.26
CA GLU A 473 1.86 -16.81 8.54
C GLU A 473 1.17 -17.75 9.53
N GLU A 474 -0.16 -17.89 9.48
CA GLU A 474 -0.90 -18.61 10.52
C GLU A 474 -0.51 -20.09 10.57
N ASN A 475 -0.16 -20.54 11.79
CA ASN A 475 0.47 -21.83 12.04
C ASN A 475 -0.45 -23.02 11.77
N ASP A 476 -1.69 -22.99 12.25
CA ASP A 476 -2.61 -24.13 12.13
C ASP A 476 -3.07 -24.34 10.68
N ILE A 477 -3.32 -23.27 9.94
CA ILE A 477 -3.53 -23.29 8.50
C ILE A 477 -2.29 -23.85 7.80
N GLY A 478 -1.09 -23.42 8.18
CA GLY A 478 0.16 -23.96 7.63
C GLY A 478 0.34 -25.45 7.86
N LEU A 479 0.03 -25.93 9.07
CA LEU A 479 0.05 -27.35 9.40
C LEU A 479 -0.99 -28.14 8.60
N SER A 480 -2.21 -27.62 8.42
CA SER A 480 -3.23 -28.25 7.57
C SER A 480 -2.79 -28.31 6.10
N LEU A 481 -2.14 -27.28 5.56
CA LEU A 481 -1.58 -27.30 4.20
C LEU A 481 -0.49 -28.35 4.04
N TYR A 482 0.39 -28.53 5.03
CA TYR A 482 1.37 -29.61 5.01
C TYR A 482 0.73 -30.99 5.02
N ARG A 483 -0.30 -31.21 5.86
CA ARG A 483 -1.05 -32.48 5.85
C ARG A 483 -1.75 -32.74 4.52
N ALA A 484 -2.34 -31.71 3.91
CA ALA A 484 -2.96 -31.80 2.59
C ALA A 484 -1.91 -32.15 1.51
N SER A 485 -0.74 -31.53 1.56
CA SER A 485 0.37 -31.86 0.65
C SER A 485 0.81 -33.33 0.79
N GLN A 486 0.96 -33.82 2.03
CA GLN A 486 1.28 -35.23 2.32
C GLN A 486 0.19 -36.20 1.86
N ALA A 487 -1.07 -35.77 1.84
CA ALA A 487 -2.19 -36.55 1.32
C ALA A 487 -2.26 -36.59 -0.22
N GLY A 488 -1.36 -35.88 -0.92
CA GLY A 488 -1.31 -35.84 -2.38
C GLY A 488 -2.09 -34.69 -3.01
N VAL A 489 -2.61 -33.74 -2.23
CA VAL A 489 -3.30 -32.57 -2.76
C VAL A 489 -2.30 -31.66 -3.49
N PRO A 490 -2.52 -31.30 -4.77
CA PRO A 490 -1.80 -30.23 -5.44
C PRO A 490 -2.17 -28.87 -4.82
N ILE A 491 -1.17 -28.13 -4.33
CA ILE A 491 -1.36 -26.86 -3.63
C ILE A 491 -0.50 -25.77 -4.30
N ASP A 492 -1.16 -24.70 -4.74
CA ASP A 492 -0.53 -23.55 -5.37
C ASP A 492 -0.83 -22.26 -4.61
N LEU A 493 0.22 -21.63 -4.06
CA LEU A 493 0.10 -20.41 -3.28
C LEU A 493 0.80 -19.24 -3.97
N VAL A 494 0.03 -18.19 -4.26
CA VAL A 494 0.55 -16.90 -4.74
C VAL A 494 0.67 -15.95 -3.55
N VAL A 495 1.87 -15.77 -3.03
CA VAL A 495 2.14 -14.93 -1.85
C VAL A 495 3.16 -13.87 -2.21
N ARG A 496 2.73 -12.60 -2.32
CA ARG A 496 3.62 -11.52 -2.73
C ARG A 496 4.55 -10.99 -1.64
N GLY A 497 4.13 -11.11 -0.38
CA GLY A 497 4.80 -10.58 0.80
C GLY A 497 5.44 -11.68 1.62
N PHE A 498 5.19 -11.67 2.93
CA PHE A 498 5.77 -12.63 3.87
C PHE A 498 5.10 -14.01 3.76
N CYS A 499 5.89 -15.08 3.74
CA CYS A 499 5.42 -16.46 3.76
C CYS A 499 6.26 -17.29 4.74
N SER A 500 5.63 -17.91 5.74
CA SER A 500 6.30 -18.81 6.70
C SER A 500 6.44 -20.26 6.20
N LEU A 501 5.74 -20.64 5.12
CA LEU A 501 5.80 -21.99 4.57
C LEU A 501 7.09 -22.24 3.78
N ARG A 502 7.53 -23.49 3.85
CA ARG A 502 8.64 -24.04 3.06
C ARG A 502 8.13 -25.04 2.02
N PRO A 503 8.10 -24.69 0.72
CA PRO A 503 7.62 -25.57 -0.35
C PRO A 503 8.66 -26.63 -0.76
N GLY A 504 8.20 -27.74 -1.33
CA GLY A 504 9.04 -28.75 -1.99
C GLY A 504 9.91 -29.60 -1.07
N LEU A 505 9.61 -29.67 0.23
CA LEU A 505 10.37 -30.50 1.17
C LEU A 505 9.92 -31.96 1.09
N PRO A 506 10.85 -32.93 0.93
CA PRO A 506 10.51 -34.34 0.86
C PRO A 506 9.66 -34.79 2.05
N LYS A 507 8.61 -35.59 1.79
CA LYS A 507 7.66 -36.14 2.78
C LYS A 507 6.86 -35.10 3.56
N LEU A 508 6.95 -33.81 3.25
CA LEU A 508 6.24 -32.74 3.96
C LEU A 508 5.46 -31.82 3.03
N SER A 509 6.07 -31.34 1.95
CA SER A 509 5.49 -30.31 1.09
C SER A 509 5.80 -30.49 -0.39
N GLU A 510 5.97 -31.74 -0.84
CA GLU A 510 6.29 -32.10 -2.24
C GLU A 510 5.24 -31.61 -3.24
N ASN A 511 3.96 -31.57 -2.82
CA ASN A 511 2.85 -31.12 -3.66
C ASN A 511 2.48 -29.64 -3.42
N LEU A 512 3.27 -28.90 -2.64
CA LEU A 512 3.02 -27.50 -2.30
C LEU A 512 4.04 -26.59 -2.97
N ARG A 513 3.54 -25.67 -3.80
CA ARG A 513 4.32 -24.64 -4.48
C ARG A 513 3.93 -23.27 -3.94
N VAL A 514 4.94 -22.43 -3.69
CA VAL A 514 4.76 -21.02 -3.34
C VAL A 514 5.46 -20.17 -4.39
N PHE A 515 4.77 -19.17 -4.92
CA PHE A 515 5.35 -18.22 -5.85
C PHE A 515 4.86 -16.79 -5.59
N SER A 516 5.66 -15.81 -5.97
CA SER A 516 5.39 -14.38 -5.83
C SER A 516 5.35 -13.73 -7.20
N VAL A 517 4.35 -12.89 -7.46
CA VAL A 517 4.25 -12.13 -8.72
C VAL A 517 4.63 -10.69 -8.45
N VAL A 518 5.67 -10.21 -9.13
CA VAL A 518 6.19 -8.84 -8.98
C VAL A 518 6.20 -8.17 -10.35
N GLY A 519 5.47 -7.07 -10.47
CA GLY A 519 5.26 -6.37 -11.73
C GLY A 519 5.00 -4.88 -11.57
N ARG A 520 4.37 -4.29 -12.59
CA ARG A 520 3.93 -2.89 -12.63
C ARG A 520 2.96 -2.57 -11.50
N TYR A 521 2.00 -3.46 -11.25
CA TYR A 521 0.98 -3.31 -10.22
C TYR A 521 1.31 -4.14 -8.99
N LEU A 522 0.85 -3.68 -7.83
CA LEU A 522 1.02 -4.38 -6.57
C LEU A 522 -0.04 -5.47 -6.42
N GLU A 523 0.39 -6.73 -6.28
CA GLU A 523 -0.53 -7.87 -6.26
C GLU A 523 -1.36 -7.99 -4.97
N HIS A 524 -2.46 -7.25 -4.84
CA HIS A 524 -3.14 -7.07 -3.55
C HIS A 524 -4.35 -7.99 -3.30
N GLY A 525 -5.05 -8.39 -4.36
CA GLY A 525 -6.30 -9.14 -4.26
C GLY A 525 -6.11 -10.51 -3.63
N ARG A 526 -7.06 -10.94 -2.80
CA ARG A 526 -7.11 -12.30 -2.23
C ARG A 526 -8.16 -13.16 -2.90
N LEU A 527 -7.77 -14.38 -3.18
CA LEU A 527 -8.56 -15.37 -3.91
C LEU A 527 -8.24 -16.75 -3.34
N PHE A 528 -9.26 -17.55 -3.06
CA PHE A 528 -9.12 -18.90 -2.55
C PHE A 528 -9.96 -19.85 -3.39
N TYR A 529 -9.41 -21.01 -3.73
CA TYR A 529 -10.05 -22.03 -4.53
C TYR A 529 -9.80 -23.41 -3.92
N PHE A 530 -10.87 -24.20 -3.88
CA PHE A 530 -10.87 -25.58 -3.41
C PHE A 530 -11.63 -26.44 -4.42
N ARG A 531 -11.02 -27.54 -4.88
CA ARG A 531 -11.59 -28.39 -5.93
C ARG A 531 -12.87 -29.11 -5.49
N ASN A 532 -12.94 -29.49 -4.22
CA ASN A 532 -14.10 -30.10 -3.58
C ASN A 532 -14.67 -31.34 -4.33
N GLY A 533 -13.82 -32.18 -4.92
CA GLY A 533 -14.28 -33.38 -5.60
C GLY A 533 -14.96 -33.13 -6.95
N ALA A 534 -15.00 -31.89 -7.45
CA ALA A 534 -15.63 -31.58 -8.71
C ALA A 534 -14.89 -32.23 -9.89
N GLU A 535 -15.60 -32.68 -10.93
CA GLU A 535 -14.99 -33.20 -12.17
C GLU A 535 -14.59 -32.07 -13.13
N ASP A 536 -15.38 -31.00 -13.18
CA ASP A 536 -15.01 -29.73 -13.83
C ASP A 536 -14.40 -28.80 -12.77
N PRO A 537 -13.16 -28.27 -12.97
CA PRO A 537 -12.58 -27.29 -12.05
C PRO A 537 -13.46 -26.08 -11.75
N ILE A 538 -14.27 -25.64 -12.71
CA ILE A 538 -15.14 -24.47 -12.60
C ILE A 538 -16.27 -24.70 -11.58
N ASP A 539 -16.64 -25.96 -11.33
CA ASP A 539 -17.66 -26.33 -10.35
C ASP A 539 -17.12 -26.45 -8.91
N GLY A 540 -15.83 -26.19 -8.72
CA GLY A 540 -15.21 -26.05 -7.40
C GLY A 540 -15.72 -24.84 -6.60
N GLU A 541 -15.16 -24.65 -5.41
CA GLU A 541 -15.51 -23.53 -4.53
C GLU A 541 -14.48 -22.40 -4.65
N PHE A 542 -14.98 -21.19 -4.95
CA PHE A 542 -14.17 -19.99 -5.14
C PHE A 542 -14.57 -18.92 -4.13
N PHE A 543 -13.60 -18.21 -3.59
CA PHE A 543 -13.82 -17.15 -2.60
C PHE A 543 -12.90 -15.96 -2.86
N ILE A 544 -13.40 -14.75 -2.60
CA ILE A 544 -12.59 -13.52 -2.58
C ILE A 544 -12.86 -12.76 -1.29
N GLY A 545 -11.92 -11.95 -0.81
CA GLY A 545 -12.19 -11.04 0.30
C GLY A 545 -10.96 -10.36 0.88
N SER A 546 -11.11 -9.84 2.08
CA SER A 546 -10.15 -8.91 2.66
C SER A 546 -9.01 -9.56 3.46
N ALA A 547 -9.17 -10.83 3.87
CA ALA A 547 -8.25 -11.51 4.77
C ALA A 547 -7.06 -12.16 4.05
N ASP A 548 -5.89 -12.07 4.67
CA ASP A 548 -4.74 -12.95 4.45
C ASP A 548 -4.80 -14.14 5.44
N TRP A 549 -4.02 -15.20 5.22
CA TRP A 549 -3.83 -16.26 6.23
C TRP A 549 -2.72 -15.88 7.22
N MET A 550 -2.97 -14.83 8.00
CA MET A 550 -2.15 -14.45 9.14
C MET A 550 -2.99 -14.47 10.41
N TYR A 551 -2.35 -14.69 11.56
CA TYR A 551 -3.03 -14.76 12.85
C TYR A 551 -3.91 -13.53 13.11
N ARG A 552 -3.35 -12.33 12.90
CA ARG A 552 -4.08 -11.06 13.09
C ARG A 552 -5.30 -10.91 12.19
N ASN A 553 -5.32 -11.49 10.99
CA ASN A 553 -6.47 -11.37 10.08
C ASN A 553 -7.57 -12.37 10.44
N LEU A 554 -7.19 -13.57 10.88
CA LEU A 554 -8.14 -14.64 11.19
C LEU A 554 -8.71 -14.52 12.61
N HIS A 555 -8.00 -13.85 13.53
CA HIS A 555 -8.35 -13.78 14.96
C HIS A 555 -8.45 -12.35 15.52
N GLY A 556 -7.60 -11.42 15.07
CA GLY A 556 -7.48 -10.08 15.65
C GLY A 556 -8.16 -8.97 14.86
N ARG A 557 -8.95 -9.31 13.83
CA ARG A 557 -9.59 -8.36 12.91
C ARG A 557 -10.98 -8.80 12.53
N VAL A 558 -11.79 -7.81 12.17
CA VAL A 558 -13.04 -8.03 11.46
C VAL A 558 -12.76 -8.04 9.96
N GLU A 559 -12.81 -9.21 9.36
CA GLU A 559 -12.58 -9.44 7.92
C GLU A 559 -13.81 -10.10 7.29
N CYS A 560 -13.98 -9.94 5.98
CA CYS A 560 -15.07 -10.57 5.23
C CYS A 560 -14.54 -11.24 3.96
N VAL A 561 -14.91 -12.50 3.77
CA VAL A 561 -14.65 -13.28 2.55
C VAL A 561 -15.98 -13.84 2.03
N VAL A 562 -16.23 -13.64 0.74
CA VAL A 562 -17.48 -14.00 0.05
C VAL A 562 -17.24 -15.17 -0.91
N PRO A 563 -18.13 -16.18 -0.95
CA PRO A 563 -18.10 -17.21 -1.98
C PRO A 563 -18.61 -16.66 -3.31
N ILE A 564 -18.04 -17.14 -4.41
CA ILE A 564 -18.50 -16.83 -5.76
C ILE A 564 -19.47 -17.92 -6.21
N LEU A 565 -20.74 -17.55 -6.38
CA LEU A 565 -21.82 -18.49 -6.64
C LEU A 565 -22.12 -18.64 -8.15
N GLY A 566 -22.04 -17.55 -8.91
CA GLY A 566 -22.34 -17.56 -10.34
C GLY A 566 -21.24 -18.20 -11.19
N ARG A 567 -21.64 -19.05 -12.15
CA ARG A 567 -20.72 -19.79 -13.03
C ARG A 567 -19.83 -18.87 -13.86
N ALA A 568 -20.38 -17.82 -14.46
CA ALA A 568 -19.62 -16.87 -15.28
C ALA A 568 -18.49 -16.18 -14.49
N GLN A 569 -18.76 -15.84 -13.22
CA GLN A 569 -17.77 -15.23 -12.33
C GLN A 569 -16.70 -16.26 -11.92
N ARG A 570 -17.07 -17.53 -11.71
CA ARG A 570 -16.12 -18.62 -11.48
C ARG A 570 -15.23 -18.87 -12.69
N GLU A 571 -15.77 -18.83 -13.90
CA GLU A 571 -15.00 -18.97 -15.15
C GLU A 571 -13.97 -17.84 -15.28
N LYS A 572 -14.37 -16.59 -15.03
CA LYS A 572 -13.45 -15.42 -15.01
C LYS A 572 -12.33 -15.59 -13.98
N ILE A 573 -12.64 -16.11 -12.80
CA ILE A 573 -11.65 -16.37 -11.74
C ILE A 573 -10.76 -17.56 -12.07
N TRP A 574 -11.32 -18.63 -12.64
CA TRP A 574 -10.56 -19.80 -13.05
C TRP A 574 -9.53 -19.43 -14.12
N GLU A 575 -9.90 -18.61 -15.09
CA GLU A 575 -8.96 -18.04 -16.05
C GLU A 575 -7.84 -17.24 -15.37
N LEU A 576 -8.18 -16.40 -14.37
CA LEU A 576 -7.19 -15.67 -13.58
C LEU A 576 -6.22 -16.62 -12.85
N ILE A 577 -6.73 -17.71 -12.28
CA ILE A 577 -5.92 -18.75 -11.65
C ILE A 577 -4.97 -19.38 -12.68
N GLN A 578 -5.48 -19.76 -13.85
CA GLN A 578 -4.67 -20.34 -14.92
C GLN A 578 -3.58 -19.38 -15.38
N LEU A 579 -3.86 -18.08 -15.49
CA LEU A 579 -2.85 -17.07 -15.84
C LEU A 579 -1.73 -17.00 -14.79
N HIS A 580 -2.06 -17.05 -13.49
CA HIS A 580 -1.06 -17.07 -12.42
C HIS A 580 -0.20 -18.34 -12.45
N LEU A 581 -0.81 -19.50 -12.66
CA LEU A 581 -0.09 -20.77 -12.74
C LEU A 581 0.83 -20.84 -13.96
N ASN A 582 0.43 -20.22 -15.07
CA ASN A 582 1.12 -20.30 -16.34
C ASN A 582 2.04 -19.12 -16.65
N ASP A 583 2.06 -18.05 -15.86
CA ASP A 583 3.01 -16.94 -16.07
C ASP A 583 4.46 -17.43 -16.01
N ARG A 584 5.28 -16.99 -16.98
CA ARG A 584 6.71 -17.29 -17.07
C ARG A 584 7.59 -16.04 -17.20
N ARG A 585 7.12 -14.88 -16.70
CA ARG A 585 7.84 -13.60 -16.81
C ARG A 585 7.92 -12.81 -15.51
N GLN A 586 6.80 -12.68 -14.79
CA GLN A 586 6.68 -11.86 -13.58
C GLN A 586 6.66 -12.70 -12.29
N THR A 587 6.59 -14.01 -12.43
CA THR A 587 6.53 -14.95 -11.32
C THR A 587 7.90 -15.38 -10.82
N TRP A 588 8.04 -15.44 -9.49
CA TRP A 588 9.21 -15.89 -8.76
C TRP A 588 8.86 -17.11 -7.92
N ASP A 589 9.49 -18.25 -8.17
CA ASP A 589 9.26 -19.49 -7.42
C ASP A 589 10.10 -19.51 -6.15
N MET A 590 9.45 -19.66 -5.00
CA MET A 590 10.11 -19.85 -3.70
C MET A 590 10.67 -21.27 -3.61
N LYS A 591 11.92 -21.39 -3.16
CA LYS A 591 12.59 -22.67 -2.88
C LYS A 591 12.44 -23.04 -1.41
N GLY A 592 12.76 -24.30 -1.07
CA GLY A 592 12.66 -24.81 0.30
C GLY A 592 13.58 -24.13 1.33
N ASP A 593 14.57 -23.36 0.88
CA ASP A 593 15.44 -22.51 1.70
C ASP A 593 14.96 -21.04 1.82
N GLY A 594 13.85 -20.69 1.16
CA GLY A 594 13.28 -19.34 1.13
C GLY A 594 13.84 -18.42 0.04
N SER A 595 14.82 -18.88 -0.75
CA SER A 595 15.29 -18.15 -1.92
C SER A 595 14.25 -18.14 -3.04
N TYR A 596 14.30 -17.14 -3.92
CA TYR A 596 13.37 -16.99 -5.03
C TYR A 596 14.10 -17.04 -6.38
N ILE A 597 13.51 -17.73 -7.36
CA ILE A 597 14.01 -17.77 -8.74
C ILE A 597 12.92 -17.27 -9.68
N GLN A 598 13.23 -16.24 -10.47
CA GLN A 598 12.31 -15.71 -11.46
C GLN A 598 12.14 -16.68 -12.64
N ARG A 599 10.89 -16.86 -13.09
CA ARG A 599 10.58 -17.46 -14.39
C ARG A 599 10.85 -16.41 -15.48
N GLN A 600 11.69 -16.74 -16.46
CA GLN A 600 12.14 -15.80 -17.50
C GLN A 600 12.07 -16.42 -18.91
N GLN A 601 10.97 -17.08 -19.25
CA GLN A 601 10.81 -17.74 -20.56
C GLN A 601 10.03 -16.88 -21.57
N ASP A 602 9.15 -16.00 -21.08
CA ASP A 602 8.31 -15.14 -21.93
C ASP A 602 8.77 -13.69 -21.87
N GLU A 603 8.38 -12.86 -22.84
CA GLU A 603 8.59 -11.41 -22.83
C GLU A 603 7.48 -10.67 -22.06
N VAL A 604 6.24 -11.16 -22.20
CA VAL A 604 5.03 -10.54 -21.66
C VAL A 604 4.63 -11.25 -20.37
N GLY A 605 4.38 -10.47 -19.31
CA GLY A 605 3.92 -11.00 -18.03
C GLY A 605 2.41 -10.89 -17.84
N ILE A 606 1.90 -11.61 -16.84
CA ILE A 606 0.49 -11.70 -16.47
C ILE A 606 -0.23 -10.36 -16.45
N GLN A 607 0.39 -9.31 -15.91
CA GLN A 607 -0.28 -8.01 -15.78
C GLN A 607 -0.53 -7.35 -17.14
N GLN A 608 0.38 -7.53 -18.10
CA GLN A 608 0.18 -7.04 -19.46
C GLN A 608 -0.82 -7.90 -20.23
N THR A 609 -0.80 -9.21 -20.01
CA THR A 609 -1.80 -10.13 -20.56
C THR A 609 -3.21 -9.76 -20.08
N LEU A 610 -3.40 -9.49 -18.79
CA LEU A 610 -4.67 -9.06 -18.23
C LEU A 610 -5.14 -7.71 -18.81
N MET A 611 -4.25 -6.73 -18.95
CA MET A 611 -4.56 -5.47 -19.62
C MET A 611 -5.06 -5.69 -21.06
N ASN A 612 -4.40 -6.56 -21.82
CA ASN A 612 -4.80 -6.86 -23.20
C ASN A 612 -6.16 -7.58 -23.25
N MET A 613 -6.37 -8.57 -22.39
CA MET A 613 -7.62 -9.32 -22.31
C MET A 613 -8.81 -8.45 -21.91
N THR A 614 -8.62 -7.53 -20.95
CA THR A 614 -9.68 -6.60 -20.55
C THR A 614 -10.10 -5.68 -21.70
N LYS A 615 -9.17 -5.20 -22.52
CA LYS A 615 -9.49 -4.42 -23.72
C LYS A 615 -10.27 -5.24 -24.76
N LEU A 616 -9.81 -6.46 -25.05
CA LEU A 616 -10.45 -7.34 -26.03
C LEU A 616 -11.89 -7.67 -25.63
N ARG A 617 -12.12 -7.97 -24.35
CA ARG A 617 -13.46 -8.26 -23.81
C ARG A 617 -14.43 -7.09 -23.98
N ALA A 618 -13.96 -5.87 -23.76
CA ALA A 618 -14.81 -4.70 -23.92
C ALA A 618 -15.23 -4.50 -25.38
N VAL A 619 -14.33 -4.72 -26.34
CA VAL A 619 -14.64 -4.64 -27.77
C VAL A 619 -15.63 -5.73 -28.20
N GLN A 620 -15.42 -6.98 -27.78
CA GLN A 620 -16.32 -8.09 -28.13
C GLN A 620 -17.75 -7.88 -27.62
N LEU A 621 -17.89 -7.38 -26.38
CA LEU A 621 -19.20 -7.11 -25.79
C LEU A 621 -19.90 -5.89 -26.40
N GLU A 622 -19.15 -4.91 -26.93
CA GLU A 622 -19.73 -3.81 -27.74
C GLU A 622 -20.30 -4.34 -29.07
N GLU A 623 -19.64 -5.31 -29.70
CA GLU A 623 -20.10 -5.93 -30.95
C GLU A 623 -21.31 -6.88 -30.77
N GLU A 624 -21.46 -7.48 -29.58
CA GLU A 624 -22.55 -8.41 -29.24
C GLU A 624 -23.78 -7.73 -28.62
N ALA A 625 -23.71 -6.43 -28.29
CA ALA A 625 -24.85 -5.69 -27.74
C ALA A 625 -25.94 -5.52 -28.82
N PRO A 626 -27.20 -5.96 -28.58
CA PRO A 626 -28.27 -5.81 -29.56
C PRO A 626 -28.53 -4.31 -29.83
N THR A 627 -28.50 -3.91 -31.11
CA THR A 627 -28.76 -2.54 -31.59
C THR A 627 -30.16 -2.04 -31.31
#